data_AF-A0A3D1REZ8-F1
#
_entry.id   AF-A0A3D1REZ8-F1
#
_cell.length_a   1.000
_cell.length_b   1.000
_cell.length_c   1.000
_cell.angle_alpha   90.00
_cell.angle_beta   90.00
_cell.angle_gamma   90.00
#
_symmetry.space_group_name_H-M   'P 1'
#
loop_
_entity.id
_entity.type
_entity.pdbx_description
1 polymer ?
#
loop_
_entity_poly.entity_id
_entity_poly.type
_entity_poly.pdbx_seq_one_letter_code
_entity_poly.pdbx_strand_id
1 'polypeptide(L)' 'KRLGLPHEVAKVVAFLLSEDSSYVNGQTIAIDGGESNLYGNAS' A
#
# COMPACT_ATOMS: atom_id res chain seq x y z
N LYS A 1 -3.34 15.47 -7.74
CA LYS A 1 -3.06 14.04 -7.45
C LYS A 1 -3.36 13.23 -8.71
N ARG A 2 -2.60 12.16 -9.03
CA ARG A 2 -2.86 11.30 -10.21
C ARG A 2 -3.42 9.94 -9.80
N LEU A 3 -4.15 9.29 -10.70
CA LEU A 3 -4.55 7.89 -10.49
C LEU A 3 -3.30 7.00 -10.43
N GLY A 4 -3.31 6.05 -9.50
CA GLY A 4 -2.33 4.99 -9.43
C GLY A 4 -2.47 4.07 -10.64
N LEU A 5 -1.35 3.62 -11.18
CA LEU A 5 -1.31 2.68 -12.29
C LEU A 5 -1.31 1.24 -11.76
N PRO A 6 -1.86 0.26 -12.49
CA PRO A 6 -1.93 -1.13 -12.03
C PRO A 6 -0.58 -1.71 -11.59
N HIS A 7 0.52 -1.33 -12.25
CA HIS A 7 1.86 -1.80 -11.91
C HIS A 7 2.38 -1.26 -10.57
N GLU A 8 1.85 -0.14 -10.07
CA GLU A 8 2.23 0.43 -8.78
C GLU A 8 1.64 -0.39 -7.63
N VAL A 9 0.45 -0.96 -7.82
CA VAL A 9 -0.17 -1.91 -6.90
C VAL A 9 0.50 -3.28 -6.99
N ALA A 10 0.78 -3.75 -8.22
CA ALA A 10 1.34 -5.08 -8.46
C ALA A 10 2.67 -5.31 -7.75
N LYS A 11 3.53 -4.29 -7.64
CA LYS A 11 4.82 -4.40 -6.92
C LYS A 11 4.65 -4.69 -5.43
N VAL A 12 3.69 -4.02 -4.78
CA VAL A 12 3.40 -4.25 -3.36
C VAL A 12 2.81 -5.65 -3.16
N VAL A 13 1.91 -6.07 -4.05
CA VAL A 13 1.36 -7.45 -4.03
C VAL A 13 2.47 -8.49 -4.21
N ALA A 14 3.39 -8.28 -5.16
CA ALA A 14 4.52 -9.19 -5.38
C ALA A 14 5.42 -9.29 -4.14
N PHE A 15 5.69 -8.18 -3.46
CA PHE A 15 6.40 -8.18 -2.17
C PHE A 15 5.65 -9.00 -1.10
N LEU A 16 4.34 -8.79 -0.95
CA LEU A 16 3.52 -9.51 0.04
C LEU A 16 3.40 -11.02 -0.21
N LEU A 17 3.69 -11.47 -1.43
CA LEU A 17 3.73 -12.89 -1.79
C LEU A 17 5.14 -13.50 -1.67
N SER A 18 6.15 -12.69 -1.41
CA SER A 18 7.54 -13.13 -1.30
C SER A 18 7.89 -13.54 0.13
N GLU A 19 9.03 -14.22 0.32
CA GLU A 19 9.53 -14.56 1.66
C GLU A 19 9.95 -13.33 2.47
N ASP A 20 10.24 -12.21 1.80
CA ASP A 20 10.65 -10.96 2.43
C ASP A 20 9.51 -10.35 3.28
N SER A 21 8.26 -10.75 3.05
CA SER A 21 7.11 -10.34 3.85
C SER A 21 6.70 -11.37 4.92
N SER A 22 7.56 -12.33 5.27
CA SER A 22 7.26 -13.41 6.24
C SER A 22 6.75 -12.92 7.60
N TYR A 23 7.10 -11.70 8.01
CA TYR A 23 6.63 -11.10 9.27
C TYR A 23 5.48 -10.09 9.09
N VAL A 24 5.01 -9.86 7.87
CA VAL A 24 3.94 -8.91 7.57
C VAL A 24 2.62 -9.68 7.46
N ASN A 25 1.83 -9.68 8.53
CA ASN A 25 0.51 -10.31 8.56
C ASN A 25 -0.50 -9.49 9.37
N GLY A 26 -1.79 -9.70 9.09
CA GLY A 26 -2.90 -9.05 9.80
C GLY A 26 -3.01 -7.53 9.59
N GLN A 27 -2.27 -6.95 8.64
CA GLN A 27 -2.24 -5.51 8.38
C GLN A 27 -3.00 -5.15 7.11
N THR A 28 -3.61 -3.96 7.11
CA THR A 28 -4.14 -3.32 5.91
C THR A 28 -3.13 -2.30 5.41
N ILE A 29 -2.61 -2.49 4.19
CA ILE A 29 -1.64 -1.58 3.57
C ILE A 29 -2.34 -0.73 2.51
N ALA A 30 -2.39 0.59 2.71
CA ALA A 30 -2.95 1.52 1.75
C ALA A 30 -1.96 1.79 0.60
N ILE A 31 -2.43 1.62 -0.65
CA ILE A 31 -1.67 1.89 -1.87
C ILE A 31 -2.40 2.97 -2.67
N ASP A 32 -2.54 4.16 -2.09
CA ASP A 32 -3.36 5.25 -2.61
C ASP A 32 -2.56 6.53 -2.90
N GLY A 33 -1.23 6.49 -2.78
CA GLY A 33 -0.39 7.68 -2.92
C GLY A 33 -0.53 8.69 -1.78
N GLY A 34 -0.95 8.24 -0.59
CA GLY A 34 -0.95 9.03 0.64
C GLY A 34 -2.29 9.72 0.98
N GLU A 35 -3.40 9.39 0.30
CA GLU A 35 -4.70 10.02 0.61
C GLU A 35 -5.19 9.66 2.00
N SER A 36 -5.11 8.38 2.36
CA SER A 36 -5.58 7.90 3.66
C SER A 36 -4.86 8.59 4.82
N ASN A 37 -3.59 8.99 4.62
CA ASN A 37 -2.84 9.70 5.64
C ASN A 37 -3.21 11.19 5.72
N LEU A 38 -3.53 11.83 4.58
CA LEU A 38 -4.00 13.22 4.51
C LEU A 38 -5.40 13.41 5.12
N TYR A 39 -6.26 12.39 5.06
CA TYR A 39 -7.56 12.43 5.75
C TYR A 39 -7.44 12.12 7.25
N GLY A 40 -6.43 11.36 7.67
CA GLY A 40 -6.22 10.98 9.08
C GLY A 40 -5.50 12.02 9.94
N ASN A 41 -4.74 12.94 9.34
CA ASN A 41 -3.99 14.00 10.04
C ASN A 41 -4.63 15.40 9.92
N ALA A 42 -5.74 15.51 9.19
CA ALA A 42 -6.51 16.75 9.02
C ALA A 42 -7.65 16.91 10.06
N SER A 43 -7.60 16.15 11.16
CA SER A 43 -8.52 16.27 12.31
C SER A 43 -7.90 17.10 13.43
#